data_AF-A0A382T0R9-F1
#
_entry.id   AF-A0A382T0R9-F1
#
_cell.length_a   1.000
_cell.length_b   1.000
_cell.length_c   1.000
_cell.angle_alpha   90.00
_cell.angle_beta   90.00
_cell.angle_gamma   90.00
#
_symmetry.space_group_name_H-M   'P 1'
#
loop_
_entity.id
_entity.type
_entity.pdbx_description
1 polymer ?
#
loop_
_entity_poly.entity_id
_entity_poly.type
_entity_poly.pdbx_seq_one_letter_code
_entity_poly.pdbx_strand_id
1 'polypeptide(L)' 'MQKSFIVENVEANLDKITCLSEAIIEGINFRLMNAQGVWHVNNESDLYNKVEAYIGVPLASLSYCKNQPHKLTAFM' A
#
# COMPACT_ATOMS: atom_id res chain seq x y z
N MET A 1 20.32 -3.57 -6.01
CA MET A 1 19.08 -3.40 -6.80
C MET A 1 17.97 -2.97 -5.87
N GLN A 2 17.28 -1.89 -6.19
CA GLN A 2 16.09 -1.46 -5.45
C GLN A 2 15.01 -2.53 -5.65
N LYS A 3 14.42 -3.03 -4.55
CA LYS A 3 13.36 -4.03 -4.64
C LYS A 3 12.06 -3.32 -5.02
N SER A 4 11.24 -3.98 -5.82
CA SER A 4 9.90 -3.51 -6.11
C SER A 4 8.87 -4.53 -5.66
N PHE A 5 7.76 -4.02 -5.14
CA PHE A 5 6.60 -4.81 -4.75
C PHE A 5 5.37 -4.22 -5.44
N ILE A 6 4.41 -5.07 -5.76
CA ILE A 6 3.12 -4.64 -6.28
C ILE A 6 2.14 -4.75 -5.12
N VAL A 7 1.66 -3.61 -4.65
CA VAL A 7 0.63 -3.53 -3.63
C VAL A 7 -0.72 -3.79 -4.31
N GLU A 8 -1.42 -4.80 -3.84
CA GLU A 8 -2.69 -5.27 -4.43
C GLU A 8 -3.89 -4.80 -3.60
N ASN A 9 -3.74 -4.73 -2.28
CA ASN A 9 -4.79 -4.24 -1.39
C ASN A 9 -4.20 -3.53 -0.18
N VAL A 10 -4.90 -2.49 0.28
CA VAL A 10 -4.54 -1.73 1.48
C VAL A 10 -5.81 -1.41 2.24
N GLU A 11 -5.81 -1.65 3.55
CA GLU A 11 -6.93 -1.30 4.42
C GLU A 11 -6.43 -0.39 5.53
N ALA A 12 -7.15 0.70 5.79
CA ALA A 12 -6.86 1.62 6.89
C ALA A 12 -7.60 1.19 8.16
N ASN A 13 -6.95 1.38 9.32
CA ASN A 13 -7.59 1.19 10.62
C ASN A 13 -8.32 2.48 11.03
N LEU A 14 -9.56 2.61 10.57
CA LEU A 14 -10.41 3.79 10.83
C LEU A 14 -10.89 3.85 12.29
N ASP A 15 -11.01 2.71 12.98
CA ASP A 15 -11.49 2.64 14.36
C ASP A 15 -10.58 3.38 15.36
N LYS A 16 -9.32 3.61 14.99
CA LYS A 16 -8.36 4.37 15.80
C LYS A 16 -8.46 5.88 15.65
N ILE A 17 -9.32 6.38 14.76
CA ILE A 17 -9.44 7.80 14.45
C ILE A 17 -10.74 8.33 15.05
N THR A 18 -10.62 9.20 16.06
CA THR A 18 -11.76 9.70 16.84
C THR A 18 -12.52 10.86 16.17
N CYS A 19 -11.97 11.45 15.11
CA CYS A 19 -12.53 12.62 14.42
C CYS A 19 -12.77 12.39 12.91
N LEU A 20 -13.35 11.24 12.56
CA LEU A 20 -13.71 10.93 11.17
C LEU A 20 -14.94 11.72 10.73
N SER A 21 -14.73 12.73 9.89
CA SER A 21 -15.78 13.28 9.04
C SER A 21 -15.86 12.52 7.71
N GLU A 22 -17.00 12.59 7.03
CA GLU A 22 -17.18 11.96 5.71
C GLU A 22 -16.11 12.41 4.70
N ALA A 23 -15.75 13.70 4.70
CA ALA A 23 -14.70 14.24 3.85
C ALA A 23 -13.31 13.64 4.14
N ILE A 24 -13.00 13.35 5.41
CA ILE A 24 -11.74 12.70 5.80
C ILE A 24 -11.75 11.24 5.34
N ILE A 25 -12.86 10.54 5.52
CA ILE A 25 -13.01 9.14 5.06
C ILE A 25 -12.82 9.07 3.54
N GLU A 26 -13.44 9.97 2.78
CA GLU A 26 -13.30 10.02 1.33
C GLU A 26 -11.84 10.28 0.91
N GLY A 27 -11.15 11.21 1.58
CA GLY A 27 -9.73 11.47 1.35
C GLY A 27 -8.81 10.31 1.71
N ILE A 28 -9.16 9.49 2.72
CA ILE A 28 -8.44 8.26 3.05
C ILE A 28 -8.69 7.19 1.98
N ASN A 29 -9.94 6.97 1.58
CA ASN A 29 -10.31 6.01 0.55
C ASN A 29 -9.63 6.33 -0.79
N PHE A 30 -9.58 7.61 -1.17
CA PHE A 30 -8.83 8.04 -2.35
C PHE A 30 -7.35 7.67 -2.25
N ARG A 31 -6.71 7.89 -1.09
CA ARG A 31 -5.31 7.51 -0.88
C ARG A 31 -5.12 5.99 -0.87
N LEU A 32 -6.03 5.21 -0.31
CA LEU A 32 -5.98 3.75 -0.33
C LEU A 32 -6.01 3.21 -1.77
N MET A 33 -6.91 3.73 -2.62
CA MET A 33 -6.95 3.34 -4.03
C MET A 33 -5.67 3.70 -4.77
N ASN A 34 -5.10 4.89 -4.51
CA ASN A 34 -3.84 5.32 -5.13
C ASN A 34 -2.60 4.64 -4.54
N ALA A 35 -2.71 3.97 -3.39
CA ALA A 35 -1.62 3.22 -2.81
C ALA A 35 -1.42 1.85 -3.49
N GLN A 36 -2.37 1.39 -4.30
CA GLN A 36 -2.21 0.18 -5.11
C GLN A 36 -1.25 0.42 -6.27
N GLY A 37 -0.43 -0.57 -6.60
CA GLY A 37 0.54 -0.50 -7.69
C GLY A 37 1.99 -0.74 -7.26
N VAL A 38 2.93 -0.28 -8.08
CA VAL A 38 4.36 -0.61 -7.90
C VAL A 38 5.01 0.34 -6.89
N TRP A 39 5.58 -0.22 -5.84
CA TRP A 39 6.35 0.49 -4.83
C TRP A 39 7.82 0.11 -4.89
N HIS A 40 8.68 1.13 -4.92
CA HIS A 40 10.12 0.97 -4.89
C HIS A 40 10.66 1.19 -3.47
N VAL A 41 11.23 0.14 -2.88
CA VAL A 41 11.68 0.12 -1.49
C VAL A 41 13.04 -0.57 -1.37
N ASN A 42 13.76 -0.28 -0.29
CA ASN A 42 15.09 -0.85 -0.07
C ASN A 42 14.99 -2.27 0.50
N ASN A 43 14.05 -2.46 1.44
CA ASN A 43 13.73 -3.75 2.03
C ASN A 43 12.19 -3.92 2.14
N GLU A 44 11.74 -5.14 2.43
CA GLU A 44 10.32 -5.47 2.54
C GLU A 44 9.66 -4.81 3.75
N SER A 45 10.40 -4.68 4.86
CA SER A 45 9.95 -4.01 6.08
C SER A 45 9.63 -2.52 5.86
N ASP A 46 10.30 -1.86 4.92
CA ASP A 46 10.09 -0.45 4.57
C ASP A 46 8.79 -0.25 3.77
N LEU A 47 8.26 -1.28 3.14
CA LEU A 47 7.04 -1.18 2.32
C LEU A 47 5.86 -0.71 3.17
N TYR A 48 5.65 -1.39 4.30
CA TYR A 48 4.56 -1.05 5.22
C TYR A 48 4.66 0.40 5.70
N ASN A 49 5.85 0.81 6.15
CA ASN A 49 6.11 2.16 6.64
C ASN A 49 5.85 3.24 5.57
N LYS A 50 6.22 2.99 4.32
CA LYS A 50 6.01 3.93 3.21
C LYS A 50 4.54 4.04 2.82
N VAL A 51 3.83 2.91 2.75
CA VAL A 51 2.40 2.89 2.42
C VAL A 51 1.60 3.56 3.52
N GLU A 52 1.90 3.26 4.79
CA GLU A 52 1.29 3.91 5.95
C GLU A 52 1.53 5.42 5.96
N ALA A 53 2.78 5.86 5.71
CA ALA A 53 3.12 7.28 5.65
C ALA A 53 2.40 8.03 4.51
N TYR A 54 2.21 7.39 3.35
CA TYR A 54 1.47 7.98 2.23
C TYR A 54 -0.01 8.16 2.54
N ILE A 55 -0.63 7.14 3.15
CA ILE A 55 -2.05 7.19 3.53
C ILE A 55 -2.26 8.16 4.70
N GLY A 56 -1.27 8.28 5.58
CA GLY A 56 -1.28 9.20 6.72
C GLY A 56 -2.13 8.72 7.89
N VAL A 57 -2.57 7.46 7.88
CA VAL A 57 -3.27 6.81 8.99
C VAL A 57 -2.76 5.37 9.16
N PRO A 58 -2.85 4.79 10.37
CA PRO A 58 -2.40 3.43 10.62
C PRO A 58 -3.09 2.41 9.71
N LEU A 59 -2.33 1.47 9.16
CA LEU A 59 -2.92 0.41 8.34
C LEU A 59 -3.54 -0.68 9.21
N ALA A 60 -4.65 -1.24 8.75
CA ALA A 60 -5.22 -2.47 9.27
C ALA A 60 -4.57 -3.69 8.60
N SER A 61 -4.44 -3.66 7.27
CA SER A 61 -3.84 -4.73 6.49
C SER A 61 -3.17 -4.20 5.21
N LEU A 62 -2.19 -4.96 4.71
CA LEU A 62 -1.47 -4.68 3.47
C LEU A 62 -1.18 -5.99 2.74
N SER A 63 -1.72 -6.12 1.53
CA SER A 63 -1.46 -7.27 0.64
C SER A 63 -0.59 -6.83 -0.53
N TYR A 64 0.51 -7.55 -0.75
CA TYR A 64 1.45 -7.26 -1.81
C TYR A 64 2.11 -8.53 -2.35
N CYS A 65 2.57 -8.46 -3.59
CA CYS A 65 3.42 -9.49 -4.18
C CYS A 65 4.79 -8.89 -4.57
N LYS A 66 5.81 -9.75 -4.63
CA LYS A 66 7.13 -9.35 -5.14
C LYS A 66 6.98 -9.02 -6.62
N ASN A 67 7.51 -7.88 -7.05
CA ASN A 67 7.57 -7.57 -8.47
C ASN A 67 8.53 -8.55 -9.13
N GLN A 68 7.97 -9.48 -9.88
CA GLN A 68 8.68 -10.50 -10.62
C GLN A 68 8.07 -10.58 -12.02
N PRO A 69 8.85 -10.97 -13.03
CA PRO A 69 8.32 -11.19 -14.36
C PRO A 69 7.14 -12.17 -14.27
N HIS A 70 6.02 -11.84 -14.90
CA HIS A 70 4.87 -12.73 -14.90
C HIS A 70 5.29 -14.08 -15.50
N LYS A 71 4.86 -15.20 -14.91
CA LYS A 71 5.31 -16.55 -15.32
C LYS A 71 5.10 -16.82 -16.82
N LEU A 72 4.09 -16.19 -17.43
CA LEU A 72 3.80 -16.29 -18.87
C LEU A 72 4.69 -15.43 -19.77
N THR A 73 5.43 -14.46 -19.22
CA THR A 73 6.31 -13.54 -19.94
C THR A 73 7.79 -13.71 -19.58
N ALA A 74 8.09 -14.52 -18.55
CA ALA A 74 9.44 -14.93 -18.22
C ALA A 74 9.88 -15.99 -19.22
N PHE A 75 10.36 -15.59 -20.39
CA PHE A 75 11.07 -16.50 -21.27
C PHE A 75 12.34 -16.97 -20.54
N MET A 76 12.50 -18.29 -20.50
CA MET A 76 13.58 -19.03 -19.83
C MET A 76 14.95 -18.68 -20.40
#